data_AF-A0AAJ1JL68-F1
#
_entry.id   AF-A0AAJ1JL68-F1
#
_cell.length_a   1.000
_cell.length_b   1.000
_cell.length_c   1.000
_cell.angle_alpha   90.00
_cell.angle_beta   90.00
_cell.angle_gamma   90.00
#
_symmetry.space_group_name_H-M   'P 1'
#
loop_
_entity.id
_entity.type
_entity.pdbx_description
1 polymer ?
#
loop_
_entity_poly.entity_id
_entity_poly.type
_entity_poly.pdbx_seq_one_letter_code
_entity_poly.pdbx_strand_id
1 'polypeptide(L)'
;KLLDGKFDKAGGDINGRVTVNSSTIRIIGTDDWPGLSIRKKNGEEVRIEASNTTETLLDISYRDTENKRLNTFIIPRKSGTAMTVGEYGIGIAASPIKTEDIAKDWSTRFVVTPGEPGVANSLPWGVGVHIAENAYGCVLHYNPSSKTLRTCSTGKAGAVLTSIHTVYSAANTTKDSNGNLKAASPIVKVFAEHIETNDEAEGVTMQKLGIGHYLIKGVVGFNADGVWGINNGFVIPQDHNGKNMVLIDYKVRPDGDIEVFVFHQQNADLPERFQNKRIKHFDKDGNPVYYENYEPCDVPESRWIDMRVEMPPNSIYNLKQAEAERLAKEEAERQAEEAKNAEIEAEEDI
;
A
#
# COMPACT_ATOMS: atom_id res chain seq x y z
N LYS A 1 30.84 -6.58 -66.54
CA LYS A 1 32.22 -6.38 -66.08
C LYS A 1 32.44 -7.28 -64.88
N LEU A 2 33.49 -8.08 -64.95
CA LEU A 2 33.90 -9.03 -63.91
C LEU A 2 34.01 -8.28 -62.57
N LEU A 3 33.68 -8.94 -61.47
CA LEU A 3 33.99 -8.43 -60.14
C LEU A 3 35.42 -8.87 -59.80
N ASP A 4 36.36 -8.10 -60.30
CA ASP A 4 37.81 -8.31 -60.43
C ASP A 4 38.63 -7.65 -59.30
N GLY A 5 38.13 -7.68 -58.06
CA GLY A 5 38.75 -6.97 -56.91
C GLY A 5 37.70 -6.39 -55.97
N LYS A 6 36.95 -7.25 -55.28
CA LYS A 6 35.58 -6.96 -54.80
C LYS A 6 35.37 -5.92 -53.69
N PHE A 7 36.39 -5.31 -53.13
CA PHE A 7 36.32 -4.01 -52.43
C PHE A 7 37.77 -3.52 -52.29
N ASP A 8 38.00 -2.22 -52.47
CA ASP A 8 39.29 -1.63 -52.11
C ASP A 8 39.53 -1.83 -50.59
N LYS A 9 40.71 -2.34 -50.22
CA LYS A 9 41.10 -2.52 -48.81
C LYS A 9 41.37 -1.17 -48.13
N ALA A 10 41.42 -0.07 -48.89
CA ALA A 10 41.57 1.29 -48.39
C ALA A 10 40.25 1.99 -48.02
N GLY A 11 39.09 1.32 -48.15
CA GLY A 11 37.76 1.88 -47.86
C GLY A 11 37.10 2.52 -49.09
N GLY A 12 35.94 3.16 -48.90
CA GLY A 12 35.20 3.87 -49.96
C GLY A 12 33.68 3.93 -49.73
N ASP A 13 33.01 4.84 -50.45
CA ASP A 13 31.56 5.01 -50.38
C ASP A 13 30.82 4.11 -51.37
N ILE A 14 29.77 3.44 -50.92
CA ILE A 14 28.84 2.72 -51.80
C ILE A 14 27.62 3.60 -52.05
N ASN A 15 27.60 4.23 -53.23
CA ASN A 15 26.47 5.06 -53.63
C ASN A 15 25.41 4.21 -54.35
N GLY A 16 24.33 3.85 -53.64
CA GLY A 16 23.19 3.11 -54.18
C GLY A 16 22.70 1.96 -53.30
N ARG A 17 21.65 1.26 -53.73
CA ARG A 17 21.10 0.10 -53.00
C ARG A 17 22.05 -1.10 -53.11
N VAL A 18 22.40 -1.69 -51.98
CA VAL A 18 23.12 -2.97 -51.91
C VAL A 18 22.12 -4.09 -51.68
N THR A 19 22.12 -5.08 -52.56
CA THR A 19 21.33 -6.32 -52.39
C THR A 19 22.28 -7.50 -52.23
N VAL A 20 22.18 -8.20 -51.10
CA VAL A 20 22.97 -9.41 -50.82
C VAL A 20 22.05 -10.62 -50.99
N ASN A 21 22.28 -11.42 -52.03
CA ASN A 21 21.48 -12.63 -52.33
C ASN A 21 21.88 -13.86 -51.49
N SER A 22 22.54 -13.65 -50.36
CA SER A 22 22.95 -14.67 -49.39
C SER A 22 22.04 -14.63 -48.17
N SER A 23 21.92 -15.74 -47.43
CA SER A 23 21.13 -15.82 -46.20
C SER A 23 21.76 -15.09 -45.02
N THR A 24 23.04 -14.72 -45.07
CA THR A 24 23.77 -14.08 -43.95
C THR A 24 24.79 -13.04 -44.40
N ILE A 25 25.00 -12.01 -43.57
CA ILE A 25 26.13 -11.09 -43.60
C ILE A 25 27.03 -11.43 -42.41
N ARG A 26 28.34 -11.62 -42.65
CA ARG A 26 29.32 -11.92 -41.59
C ARG A 26 30.29 -10.75 -41.43
N ILE A 27 30.46 -10.29 -40.20
CA ILE A 27 31.46 -9.29 -39.80
C ILE A 27 32.47 -10.03 -38.90
N ILE A 28 33.73 -10.10 -39.32
CA ILE A 28 34.80 -10.75 -38.57
C ILE A 28 35.82 -9.66 -38.24
N GLY A 29 35.84 -9.24 -36.98
CA GLY A 29 36.77 -8.24 -36.48
C GLY A 29 38.17 -8.81 -36.31
N THR A 30 39.16 -7.93 -36.37
CA THR A 30 40.52 -8.20 -35.90
C THR A 30 40.74 -7.76 -34.46
N ASP A 31 39.76 -7.06 -33.88
CA ASP A 31 39.71 -6.64 -32.49
C ASP A 31 38.52 -7.31 -31.77
N ASP A 32 38.39 -6.96 -30.50
CA ASP A 32 37.44 -7.53 -29.55
C ASP A 32 35.99 -7.07 -29.78
N TRP A 33 35.73 -6.06 -30.61
CA TRP A 33 34.41 -5.42 -30.73
C TRP A 33 33.92 -5.31 -32.19
N PRO A 34 33.87 -6.42 -32.95
CA PRO A 34 33.31 -6.38 -34.29
C PRO A 34 31.85 -5.95 -34.26
N GLY A 35 31.48 -5.01 -35.13
CA GLY A 35 30.13 -4.48 -35.14
C GLY A 35 29.78 -3.65 -36.36
N LEU A 36 28.57 -3.10 -36.33
CA LEU A 36 28.04 -2.18 -37.33
C LEU A 36 28.10 -0.73 -36.84
N SER A 37 28.74 0.07 -37.69
CA SER A 37 28.86 1.53 -37.74
C SER A 37 27.64 2.33 -38.23
N ILE A 38 26.87 3.09 -37.44
CA ILE A 38 25.90 4.08 -37.99
C ILE A 38 26.23 5.48 -37.46
N ARG A 39 27.01 6.23 -38.24
CA ARG A 39 27.52 7.55 -37.87
C ARG A 39 26.73 8.69 -38.48
N LYS A 40 26.34 9.67 -37.67
CA LYS A 40 25.76 10.93 -38.10
C LYS A 40 26.85 11.85 -38.67
N LYS A 41 26.45 12.81 -39.51
CA LYS A 41 27.36 13.83 -40.08
C LYS A 41 28.11 14.65 -39.02
N ASN A 42 27.48 14.89 -37.86
CA ASN A 42 28.08 15.63 -36.76
C ASN A 42 29.13 14.82 -35.98
N GLY A 43 29.30 13.53 -36.28
CA GLY A 43 30.30 12.67 -35.67
C GLY A 43 29.77 11.72 -34.60
N GLU A 44 28.54 11.93 -34.09
CA GLU A 44 27.86 11.01 -33.16
C GLU A 44 27.52 9.68 -33.86
N GLU A 45 27.43 8.60 -33.10
CA GLU A 45 27.33 7.26 -33.69
C GLU A 45 26.46 6.31 -32.86
N VAL A 46 25.71 5.44 -33.55
CA VAL A 46 25.10 4.25 -32.94
C VAL A 46 25.88 3.03 -33.41
N ARG A 47 26.29 2.19 -32.46
CA ARG A 47 26.99 0.94 -32.75
C ARG A 47 26.19 -0.28 -32.33
N ILE A 48 26.25 -1.32 -33.14
CA ILE A 48 25.78 -2.67 -32.79
C ILE A 48 27.00 -3.58 -32.79
N GLU A 49 27.54 -3.90 -31.63
CA GLU A 49 28.85 -4.55 -31.45
C GLU A 49 28.70 -5.88 -30.73
N ALA A 50 29.38 -6.93 -31.19
CA ALA A 50 29.57 -8.13 -30.39
C ALA A 50 30.39 -7.76 -29.15
N SER A 51 30.06 -8.36 -28.00
CA SER A 51 30.81 -8.11 -26.77
C SER A 51 31.94 -9.11 -26.61
N ASN A 52 33.07 -8.65 -26.06
CA ASN A 52 34.22 -9.50 -25.70
C ASN A 52 34.13 -10.09 -24.29
N THR A 53 33.05 -9.82 -23.56
CA THR A 53 32.88 -10.33 -22.19
C THR A 53 32.22 -11.71 -22.17
N THR A 54 32.31 -12.39 -21.04
CA THR A 54 31.66 -13.70 -20.84
C THR A 54 30.17 -13.59 -20.57
N GLU A 55 29.69 -12.40 -20.18
CA GLU A 55 28.32 -12.19 -19.70
C GLU A 55 27.40 -11.56 -20.74
N THR A 56 27.97 -10.92 -21.76
CA THR A 56 27.24 -10.18 -22.78
C THR A 56 27.41 -10.81 -24.15
N LEU A 57 26.32 -10.84 -24.92
CA LEU A 57 26.33 -11.28 -26.31
C LEU A 57 26.51 -10.09 -27.27
N LEU A 58 25.72 -9.02 -27.08
CA LEU A 58 25.64 -7.89 -28.00
C LEU A 58 25.40 -6.59 -27.24
N ASP A 59 26.08 -5.53 -27.66
CA ASP A 59 25.80 -4.18 -27.21
C ASP A 59 25.24 -3.32 -28.35
N ILE A 60 24.20 -2.54 -28.05
CA ILE A 60 23.74 -1.44 -28.89
C ILE A 60 24.05 -0.14 -28.15
N SER A 61 24.95 0.68 -28.67
CA SER A 61 25.43 1.86 -27.93
C SER A 61 25.37 3.16 -28.71
N TYR A 62 24.99 4.23 -28.02
CA TYR A 62 25.09 5.59 -28.51
C TYR A 62 26.39 6.21 -28.03
N ARG A 63 27.14 6.81 -28.95
CA ARG A 63 28.45 7.43 -28.70
C ARG A 63 28.45 8.88 -29.18
N ASP A 64 29.08 9.75 -28.41
CA ASP A 64 29.27 11.15 -28.77
C ASP A 64 30.39 11.36 -29.81
N THR A 65 30.68 12.62 -30.11
CA THR A 65 31.71 13.02 -31.08
C THR A 65 33.13 12.68 -30.65
N GLU A 66 33.36 12.41 -29.37
CA GLU A 66 34.66 12.01 -28.80
C GLU A 66 34.75 10.48 -28.64
N ASN A 67 33.82 9.73 -29.25
CA ASN A 67 33.71 8.27 -29.15
C ASN A 67 33.44 7.78 -27.72
N LYS A 68 32.97 8.64 -26.83
CA LYS A 68 32.55 8.25 -25.49
C LYS A 68 31.16 7.64 -25.54
N ARG A 69 31.03 6.45 -24.93
CA ARG A 69 29.76 5.74 -24.81
C ARG A 69 28.85 6.48 -23.82
N LEU A 70 27.71 6.94 -24.31
CA LEU A 70 26.71 7.67 -23.51
C LEU A 70 25.60 6.74 -23.01
N ASN A 71 25.04 5.92 -23.90
CA ASN A 71 23.95 4.99 -23.59
C ASN A 71 24.27 3.61 -24.16
N THR A 72 23.86 2.55 -23.48
CA THR A 72 24.01 1.17 -23.97
C THR A 72 22.78 0.35 -23.63
N PHE A 73 22.27 -0.37 -24.62
CA PHE A 73 21.35 -1.50 -24.43
C PHE A 73 22.13 -2.79 -24.63
N ILE A 74 22.08 -3.69 -23.65
CA ILE A 74 22.92 -4.89 -23.58
C ILE A 74 22.03 -6.12 -23.71
N ILE A 75 22.37 -7.01 -24.65
CA ILE A 75 21.80 -8.34 -24.75
C ILE A 75 22.74 -9.31 -24.01
N PRO A 76 22.30 -9.93 -22.90
CA PRO A 76 23.15 -10.84 -22.15
C PRO A 76 23.39 -12.14 -22.92
N ARG A 77 24.45 -12.85 -22.55
CA ARG A 77 24.75 -14.20 -23.07
C ARG A 77 23.85 -15.24 -22.40
N LYS A 78 22.54 -15.12 -22.64
CA LYS A 78 21.50 -15.97 -22.06
C LYS A 78 20.42 -16.24 -23.10
N SER A 79 19.89 -17.46 -23.12
CA SER A 79 18.71 -17.79 -23.91
C SER A 79 17.45 -17.18 -23.27
N GLY A 80 16.58 -16.59 -24.09
CA GLY A 80 15.30 -16.03 -23.66
C GLY A 80 14.64 -15.20 -24.76
N THR A 81 13.41 -14.76 -24.50
CA THR A 81 12.67 -13.84 -25.38
C THR A 81 12.82 -12.42 -24.85
N ALA A 82 13.00 -11.44 -25.74
CA ALA A 82 12.98 -10.03 -25.35
C ALA A 82 11.55 -9.63 -24.95
N MET A 83 11.41 -8.90 -23.85
CA MET A 83 10.11 -8.44 -23.35
C MET A 83 9.74 -7.08 -23.95
N THR A 84 8.54 -6.94 -24.50
CA THR A 84 8.02 -5.67 -25.04
C THR A 84 7.24 -4.87 -23.99
N VAL A 85 7.06 -3.56 -24.21
CA VAL A 85 6.22 -2.71 -23.34
C VAL A 85 4.80 -3.26 -23.37
N GLY A 86 4.21 -3.42 -22.19
CA GLY A 86 2.88 -4.00 -21.99
C GLY A 86 2.89 -5.46 -21.57
N GLU A 87 3.95 -6.22 -21.88
CA GLU A 87 4.07 -7.60 -21.42
C GLU A 87 4.09 -7.66 -19.89
N TYR A 88 3.29 -8.57 -19.35
CA TYR A 88 3.15 -8.79 -17.90
C TYR A 88 2.79 -7.51 -17.11
N GLY A 89 2.13 -6.53 -17.76
CA GLY A 89 1.68 -5.28 -17.16
C GLY A 89 2.78 -4.21 -16.99
N ILE A 90 3.93 -4.37 -17.64
CA ILE A 90 5.06 -3.44 -17.48
C ILE A 90 4.95 -2.26 -18.45
N GLY A 91 4.97 -1.04 -17.90
CA GLY A 91 5.05 0.20 -18.69
C GLY A 91 3.72 0.66 -19.30
N ILE A 92 2.59 0.08 -18.89
CA ILE A 92 1.24 0.45 -19.33
C ILE A 92 0.28 0.58 -18.14
N ALA A 93 -0.86 1.24 -18.34
CA ALA A 93 -2.01 1.04 -17.46
C ALA A 93 -2.57 -0.37 -17.73
N ALA A 94 -2.36 -1.30 -16.79
CA ALA A 94 -2.76 -2.68 -16.97
C ALA A 94 -4.29 -2.82 -16.96
N SER A 95 -4.83 -3.57 -17.91
CA SER A 95 -6.27 -3.88 -17.96
C SER A 95 -6.67 -4.77 -16.77
N PRO A 96 -7.88 -4.59 -16.21
CA PRO A 96 -8.37 -5.46 -15.15
C PRO A 96 -8.41 -6.93 -15.56
N ILE A 97 -7.92 -7.81 -14.70
CA ILE A 97 -7.96 -9.26 -14.84
C ILE A 97 -8.83 -9.82 -13.70
N LYS A 98 -9.67 -10.80 -14.01
CA LYS A 98 -10.51 -11.47 -13.00
C LYS A 98 -9.67 -12.27 -12.03
N THR A 99 -10.17 -12.40 -10.80
CA THR A 99 -9.46 -13.14 -9.75
C THR A 99 -9.22 -14.60 -10.15
N GLU A 100 -10.18 -15.24 -10.83
CA GLU A 100 -10.05 -16.61 -11.30
C GLU A 100 -8.95 -16.79 -12.36
N ASP A 101 -8.71 -15.77 -13.19
CA ASP A 101 -7.71 -15.83 -14.25
C ASP A 101 -6.32 -15.63 -13.67
N ILE A 102 -6.19 -14.79 -12.63
CA ILE A 102 -4.97 -14.70 -11.83
C ILE A 102 -4.68 -16.04 -11.17
N ALA A 103 -5.68 -16.72 -10.62
CA ALA A 103 -5.49 -18.03 -9.99
C ALA A 103 -5.07 -19.14 -10.98
N LYS A 104 -5.36 -18.98 -12.28
CA LYS A 104 -4.95 -19.88 -13.38
C LYS A 104 -3.67 -19.44 -14.07
N ASP A 105 -3.17 -18.24 -13.78
CA ASP A 105 -1.99 -17.72 -14.43
C ASP A 105 -0.72 -18.30 -13.78
N TRP A 106 0.22 -18.75 -14.60
CA TRP A 106 1.51 -19.28 -14.13
C TRP A 106 2.69 -18.41 -14.52
N SER A 107 2.40 -17.17 -14.92
CA SER A 107 3.39 -16.13 -15.13
C SER A 107 3.40 -15.14 -13.97
N THR A 108 4.59 -14.61 -13.69
CA THR A 108 4.74 -13.46 -12.81
C THR A 108 4.39 -12.20 -13.57
N ARG A 109 3.49 -11.37 -13.03
CA ARG A 109 3.04 -10.12 -13.67
C ARG A 109 2.50 -9.10 -12.68
N PHE A 110 2.41 -7.86 -13.13
CA PHE A 110 1.59 -6.83 -12.48
C PHE A 110 0.12 -7.03 -12.87
N VAL A 111 -0.77 -6.89 -11.89
CA VAL A 111 -2.20 -7.14 -12.07
C VAL A 111 -3.02 -5.97 -11.55
N VAL A 112 -4.15 -5.74 -12.20
CA VAL A 112 -5.24 -4.88 -11.72
C VAL A 112 -6.47 -5.76 -11.62
N THR A 113 -7.26 -5.62 -10.56
CA THR A 113 -8.50 -6.41 -10.38
C THR A 113 -9.70 -5.48 -10.40
N PRO A 114 -10.82 -5.88 -11.04
CA PRO A 114 -12.00 -5.02 -11.15
C PRO A 114 -12.81 -4.95 -9.83
N GLY A 115 -12.57 -5.87 -8.89
CA GLY A 115 -13.46 -6.11 -7.77
C GLY A 115 -14.68 -6.90 -8.22
N GLU A 116 -14.91 -8.06 -7.59
CA GLU A 116 -15.99 -8.98 -8.01
C GLU A 116 -16.94 -9.25 -6.84
N PRO A 117 -17.91 -8.35 -6.57
CA PRO A 117 -18.87 -8.51 -5.49
C PRO A 117 -19.66 -9.82 -5.63
N GLY A 118 -19.82 -10.56 -4.51
CA GLY A 118 -20.57 -11.81 -4.49
C GLY A 118 -19.80 -13.04 -4.98
N VAL A 119 -18.56 -12.88 -5.46
CA VAL A 119 -17.68 -14.00 -5.81
C VAL A 119 -16.85 -14.39 -4.57
N ALA A 120 -16.94 -15.65 -4.17
CA ALA A 120 -16.16 -16.14 -3.03
C ALA A 120 -14.67 -16.09 -3.34
N ASN A 121 -13.86 -15.62 -2.38
CA ASN A 121 -12.41 -15.47 -2.50
C ASN A 121 -11.95 -14.56 -3.66
N SER A 122 -12.78 -13.60 -4.08
CA SER A 122 -12.36 -12.58 -5.04
C SER A 122 -11.49 -11.51 -4.39
N LEU A 123 -10.57 -10.95 -5.18
CA LEU A 123 -9.89 -9.72 -4.80
C LEU A 123 -10.84 -8.54 -5.01
N PRO A 124 -10.85 -7.55 -4.09
CA PRO A 124 -11.54 -6.31 -4.33
C PRO A 124 -10.87 -5.54 -5.47
N TRP A 125 -11.45 -4.40 -5.86
CA TRP A 125 -10.77 -3.51 -6.78
C TRP A 125 -9.40 -3.09 -6.22
N GLY A 126 -8.37 -3.08 -7.06
CA GLY A 126 -7.04 -2.71 -6.64
C GLY A 126 -5.95 -3.18 -7.59
N VAL A 127 -4.71 -3.08 -7.13
CA VAL A 127 -3.51 -3.37 -7.90
C VAL A 127 -2.65 -4.39 -7.18
N GLY A 128 -1.84 -5.15 -7.90
CA GLY A 128 -0.99 -6.12 -7.25
C GLY A 128 0.16 -6.64 -8.10
N VAL A 129 0.96 -7.46 -7.44
CA VAL A 129 2.00 -8.27 -8.07
C VAL A 129 1.61 -9.73 -7.89
N HIS A 130 1.41 -10.41 -9.00
CA HIS A 130 1.24 -11.85 -9.04
C HIS A 130 2.59 -12.50 -9.27
N ILE A 131 2.98 -13.41 -8.38
CA ILE A 131 4.20 -14.20 -8.50
C ILE A 131 3.77 -15.65 -8.58
N ALA A 132 4.18 -16.34 -9.64
CA ALA A 132 3.85 -17.73 -9.86
C ALA A 132 5.10 -18.60 -10.04
N GLU A 133 5.06 -19.80 -9.46
CA GLU A 133 6.04 -20.87 -9.58
C GLU A 133 5.30 -22.19 -9.84
N ASN A 134 5.10 -22.53 -11.12
CA ASN A 134 4.57 -23.81 -11.62
C ASN A 134 3.20 -24.24 -11.06
N ALA A 135 3.12 -24.69 -9.80
CA ALA A 135 1.89 -25.13 -9.13
C ALA A 135 1.47 -24.23 -7.95
N TYR A 136 2.32 -23.29 -7.56
CA TYR A 136 2.09 -22.37 -6.45
C TYR A 136 2.26 -20.95 -6.94
N GLY A 137 1.59 -20.02 -6.26
CA GLY A 137 1.86 -18.62 -6.45
C GLY A 137 1.29 -17.81 -5.30
N CYS A 138 1.59 -16.52 -5.34
CA CYS A 138 1.01 -15.58 -4.43
C CYS A 138 0.70 -14.26 -5.13
N VAL A 139 -0.31 -13.58 -4.60
CA VAL A 139 -0.64 -12.22 -4.99
C VAL A 139 -0.37 -11.34 -3.78
N LEU A 140 0.46 -10.31 -3.98
CA LEU A 140 0.50 -9.15 -3.10
C LEU A 140 -0.41 -8.09 -3.69
N HIS A 141 -1.55 -7.82 -3.03
CA HIS A 141 -2.61 -6.97 -3.55
C HIS A 141 -2.89 -5.79 -2.65
N TYR A 142 -2.95 -4.60 -3.21
CA TYR A 142 -3.31 -3.36 -2.53
C TYR A 142 -4.67 -2.86 -3.03
N ASN A 143 -5.61 -2.75 -2.10
CA ASN A 143 -6.86 -2.03 -2.33
C ASN A 143 -6.68 -0.57 -1.85
N PRO A 144 -6.67 0.41 -2.76
CA PRO A 144 -6.50 1.82 -2.40
C PRO A 144 -7.70 2.40 -1.65
N SER A 145 -8.93 1.94 -1.91
CA SER A 145 -10.14 2.43 -1.22
C SER A 145 -10.12 2.09 0.26
N SER A 146 -9.85 0.82 0.60
CA SER A 146 -9.76 0.39 2.00
C SER A 146 -8.35 0.55 2.59
N LYS A 147 -7.37 1.03 1.81
CA LYS A 147 -5.94 1.08 2.16
C LYS A 147 -5.39 -0.24 2.71
N THR A 148 -5.96 -1.37 2.28
CA THR A 148 -5.56 -2.69 2.78
C THR A 148 -4.62 -3.38 1.81
N LEU A 149 -3.49 -3.85 2.35
CA LEU A 149 -2.61 -4.79 1.67
C LEU A 149 -3.02 -6.22 2.03
N ARG A 150 -3.07 -7.11 1.04
CA ARG A 150 -3.44 -8.51 1.20
C ARG A 150 -2.40 -9.41 0.58
N THR A 151 -2.18 -10.56 1.19
CA THR A 151 -1.47 -11.68 0.57
C THR A 151 -2.45 -12.81 0.32
N CYS A 152 -2.38 -13.42 -0.86
CA CYS A 152 -3.23 -14.55 -1.24
C CYS A 152 -2.35 -15.63 -1.84
N SER A 153 -2.70 -16.90 -1.63
CA SER A 153 -2.09 -18.03 -2.34
C SER A 153 -2.90 -18.37 -3.58
N THR A 154 -2.21 -18.65 -4.69
CA THR A 154 -2.81 -19.22 -5.90
C THR A 154 -2.53 -20.73 -5.95
N GLY A 155 -3.49 -21.52 -6.38
CA GLY A 155 -3.40 -22.97 -6.39
C GLY A 155 -3.96 -23.58 -7.68
N LYS A 156 -3.27 -24.58 -8.22
CA LYS A 156 -3.65 -25.30 -9.45
C LYS A 156 -5.02 -25.98 -9.38
N ALA A 157 -5.46 -26.42 -8.19
CA ALA A 157 -6.72 -27.15 -8.02
C ALA A 157 -7.87 -26.17 -7.77
N GLY A 158 -8.78 -26.06 -8.74
CA GLY A 158 -10.04 -25.31 -8.61
C GLY A 158 -10.00 -23.85 -9.05
N ALA A 159 -8.83 -23.28 -9.38
CA ALA A 159 -8.68 -21.88 -9.83
C ALA A 159 -9.24 -20.85 -8.84
N VAL A 160 -8.97 -21.04 -7.55
CA VAL A 160 -9.46 -20.16 -6.48
C VAL A 160 -8.28 -19.60 -5.70
N LEU A 161 -8.34 -18.32 -5.35
CA LEU A 161 -7.42 -17.77 -4.35
C LEU A 161 -7.74 -18.36 -2.98
N THR A 162 -6.70 -18.78 -2.27
CA THR A 162 -6.81 -19.30 -0.91
C THR A 162 -5.97 -18.46 0.02
N SER A 163 -6.18 -18.62 1.34
CA SER A 163 -5.34 -17.99 2.36
C SER A 163 -5.23 -16.46 2.18
N ILE A 164 -6.38 -15.79 2.01
CA ILE A 164 -6.42 -14.32 1.91
C ILE A 164 -6.14 -13.75 3.30
N HIS A 165 -4.96 -13.16 3.47
CA HIS A 165 -4.54 -12.54 4.72
C HIS A 165 -4.45 -11.03 4.56
N THR A 166 -5.04 -10.29 5.51
CA THR A 166 -4.83 -8.85 5.63
C THR A 166 -3.48 -8.59 6.28
N VAL A 167 -2.66 -7.76 5.65
CA VAL A 167 -1.41 -7.28 6.23
C VAL A 167 -1.72 -6.08 7.13
N TYR A 168 -1.30 -6.18 8.39
CA TYR A 168 -1.39 -5.07 9.34
C TYR A 168 -0.23 -4.09 9.14
N SER A 169 -0.57 -2.79 9.08
CA SER A 169 0.36 -1.68 8.87
C SER A 169 -0.13 -0.46 9.66
N ALA A 170 0.63 0.64 9.62
CA ALA A 170 0.20 1.90 10.23
C ALA A 170 -1.11 2.46 9.61
N ALA A 171 -1.54 1.98 8.44
CA ALA A 171 -2.78 2.40 7.81
C ALA A 171 -4.04 1.76 8.41
N ASN A 172 -3.93 0.60 9.06
CA ASN A 172 -5.06 -0.16 9.60
C ASN A 172 -4.83 -0.65 11.04
N THR A 173 -3.84 -0.08 11.72
CA THR A 173 -3.60 -0.32 13.16
C THR A 173 -3.32 0.97 13.91
N THR A 174 -3.68 0.99 15.19
CA THR A 174 -3.32 2.05 16.14
C THR A 174 -2.45 1.48 17.27
N LYS A 175 -1.74 2.35 17.98
CA LYS A 175 -1.12 2.02 19.27
C LYS A 175 -2.03 2.51 20.40
N ASP A 176 -2.41 1.59 21.30
CA ASP A 176 -3.15 1.95 22.51
C ASP A 176 -2.27 2.65 23.56
N SER A 177 -2.89 3.11 24.65
CA SER A 177 -2.27 3.82 25.78
C SER A 177 -1.21 3.02 26.52
N ASN A 178 -1.13 1.72 26.25
CA ASN A 178 -0.19 0.77 26.82
C ASN A 178 0.86 0.31 25.80
N GLY A 179 0.83 0.84 24.57
CA GLY A 179 1.80 0.59 23.51
C GLY A 179 1.52 -0.64 22.65
N ASN A 180 0.37 -1.30 22.81
CA ASN A 180 0.03 -2.48 21.99
C ASN A 180 -0.58 -2.05 20.65
N LEU A 181 -0.27 -2.81 19.60
CA LEU A 181 -0.94 -2.65 18.31
C LEU A 181 -2.35 -3.25 18.35
N LYS A 182 -3.32 -2.47 17.88
CA LYS A 182 -4.73 -2.84 17.79
C LYS A 182 -5.27 -2.48 16.41
N ALA A 183 -6.33 -3.15 15.96
CA ALA A 183 -7.02 -2.77 14.73
C ALA A 183 -7.46 -1.30 14.80
N ALA A 184 -7.18 -0.53 13.74
CA ALA A 184 -7.66 0.84 13.62
C ALA A 184 -9.17 0.83 13.31
N SER A 185 -9.83 1.86 13.81
CA SER A 185 -11.26 2.14 13.69
C SER A 185 -11.46 3.58 14.19
N PRO A 186 -12.66 4.18 14.22
CA PRO A 186 -12.80 5.49 14.83
C PRO A 186 -12.35 5.43 16.30
N ILE A 187 -11.25 6.13 16.60
CA ILE A 187 -10.60 6.10 17.91
C ILE A 187 -10.47 7.53 18.40
N VAL A 188 -10.88 7.72 19.66
CA VAL A 188 -10.80 8.96 20.41
C VAL A 188 -9.90 8.71 21.61
N LYS A 189 -8.74 9.36 21.64
CA LYS A 189 -7.87 9.39 22.82
C LYS A 189 -8.35 10.50 23.73
N VAL A 190 -8.80 10.15 24.93
CA VAL A 190 -9.29 11.11 25.93
C VAL A 190 -8.20 11.43 26.94
N PHE A 191 -7.75 12.69 26.92
CA PHE A 191 -6.83 13.26 27.91
C PHE A 191 -7.61 14.13 28.90
N ALA A 192 -6.93 14.62 29.95
CA ALA A 192 -7.56 15.42 31.01
C ALA A 192 -8.23 16.71 30.51
N GLU A 193 -7.70 17.32 29.46
CA GLU A 193 -8.11 18.66 28.97
C GLU A 193 -8.44 18.68 27.47
N HIS A 194 -8.10 17.64 26.72
CA HIS A 194 -8.33 17.59 25.27
C HIS A 194 -8.54 16.15 24.79
N ILE A 195 -8.86 16.01 23.50
CA ILE A 195 -8.90 14.72 22.80
C ILE A 195 -7.98 14.75 21.60
N GLU A 196 -7.52 13.57 21.18
CA GLU A 196 -6.94 13.34 19.87
C GLU A 196 -7.78 12.29 19.14
N THR A 197 -8.05 12.49 17.85
CA THR A 197 -8.84 11.59 17.01
C THR A 197 -8.01 11.12 15.83
N ASN A 198 -8.27 9.90 15.34
CA ASN A 198 -7.78 9.50 14.02
C ASN A 198 -8.68 10.04 12.90
N ASP A 199 -8.27 9.84 11.65
CA ASP A 199 -9.02 10.28 10.46
C ASP A 199 -10.48 9.79 10.45
N GLU A 200 -10.73 8.58 10.96
CA GLU A 200 -12.07 7.99 10.98
C GLU A 200 -13.00 8.63 12.02
N ALA A 201 -12.46 9.19 13.11
CA ALA A 201 -13.20 9.90 14.15
C ALA A 201 -13.16 11.44 13.98
N GLU A 202 -12.91 11.92 12.76
CA GLU A 202 -12.91 13.35 12.45
C GLU A 202 -14.27 14.00 12.79
N GLY A 203 -14.22 15.11 13.55
CA GLY A 203 -15.40 15.86 13.96
C GLY A 203 -15.93 15.51 15.35
N VAL A 204 -15.40 14.47 16.00
CA VAL A 204 -15.69 14.21 17.42
C VAL A 204 -15.15 15.35 18.28
N THR A 205 -15.93 15.76 19.28
CA THR A 205 -15.53 16.81 20.24
C THR A 205 -15.70 16.34 21.67
N MET A 206 -14.95 16.95 22.60
CA MET A 206 -15.07 16.70 24.03
C MET A 206 -15.52 17.95 24.77
N GLN A 207 -16.43 17.77 25.72
CA GLN A 207 -16.79 18.75 26.72
C GLN A 207 -16.49 18.21 28.12
N LYS A 208 -15.63 18.89 28.88
CA LYS A 208 -15.38 18.58 30.30
C LYS A 208 -16.51 19.15 31.15
N LEU A 209 -17.30 18.29 31.79
CA LEU A 209 -18.43 18.67 32.64
C LEU A 209 -18.01 18.85 34.10
N GLY A 210 -16.92 18.20 34.52
CA GLY A 210 -16.36 18.28 35.86
C GLY A 210 -15.04 17.50 35.96
N ILE A 211 -14.50 17.40 37.17
CA ILE A 211 -13.29 16.59 37.44
C ILE A 211 -13.61 15.12 37.14
N GLY A 212 -12.85 14.54 36.21
CA GLY A 212 -13.07 13.16 35.77
C GLY A 212 -14.40 12.93 35.07
N HIS A 213 -15.12 13.97 34.59
CA HIS A 213 -16.39 13.81 33.88
C HIS A 213 -16.32 14.46 32.51
N TYR A 214 -16.28 13.62 31.47
CA TYR A 214 -16.13 14.03 30.08
C TYR A 214 -17.35 13.61 29.27
N LEU A 215 -17.80 14.49 28.37
CA LEU A 215 -18.84 14.21 27.39
C LEU A 215 -18.22 14.22 26.00
N ILE A 216 -18.25 13.06 25.33
CA ILE A 216 -17.77 12.87 23.97
C ILE A 216 -18.96 12.96 23.01
N LYS A 217 -18.88 13.91 22.07
CA LYS A 217 -19.97 14.23 21.15
C LYS A 217 -19.66 13.90 19.70
N GLY A 218 -20.71 13.59 18.93
CA GLY A 218 -20.61 13.33 17.49
C GLY A 218 -20.36 11.85 17.17
N VAL A 219 -20.77 10.97 18.09
CA VAL A 219 -20.63 9.52 18.00
C VAL A 219 -21.98 8.84 18.23
N VAL A 220 -22.11 7.56 17.86
CA VAL A 220 -23.32 6.74 18.03
C VAL A 220 -23.10 5.66 19.10
N GLY A 221 -22.26 5.97 20.09
CA GLY A 221 -21.82 5.03 21.11
C GLY A 221 -20.50 4.35 20.78
N PHE A 222 -20.25 3.22 21.42
CA PHE A 222 -19.03 2.42 21.20
C PHE A 222 -19.16 1.57 19.94
N ASN A 223 -18.03 1.29 19.30
CA ASN A 223 -17.99 0.44 18.13
C ASN A 223 -18.50 -0.99 18.45
N ALA A 224 -19.40 -1.50 17.62
CA ALA A 224 -20.18 -2.71 17.91
C ALA A 224 -19.48 -4.05 17.54
N ASP A 225 -18.34 -4.01 16.85
CA ASP A 225 -17.76 -5.21 16.23
C ASP A 225 -17.07 -6.20 17.21
N GLY A 226 -16.96 -5.83 18.50
CA GLY A 226 -16.43 -6.68 19.56
C GLY A 226 -14.93 -7.05 19.43
N VAL A 227 -14.19 -6.51 18.45
CA VAL A 227 -12.79 -6.89 18.15
C VAL A 227 -11.84 -6.55 19.32
N TRP A 228 -12.22 -5.59 20.17
CA TRP A 228 -11.46 -5.25 21.39
C TRP A 228 -11.89 -6.05 22.65
N GLY A 229 -12.91 -6.91 22.54
CA GLY A 229 -13.37 -7.77 23.64
C GLY A 229 -14.02 -7.02 24.82
N ILE A 230 -14.31 -7.78 25.88
CA ILE A 230 -15.16 -7.56 27.09
C ILE A 230 -15.23 -6.14 27.72
N ASN A 231 -14.30 -5.23 27.41
CA ASN A 231 -14.23 -3.88 28.00
C ASN A 231 -14.95 -2.80 27.18
N ASN A 232 -16.08 -3.12 26.56
CA ASN A 232 -17.01 -2.16 25.95
C ASN A 232 -16.35 -1.06 25.07
N GLY A 233 -15.27 -1.37 24.36
CA GLY A 233 -14.64 -0.45 23.41
C GLY A 233 -13.70 0.60 24.02
N PHE A 234 -13.03 0.35 25.15
CA PHE A 234 -11.95 1.24 25.61
C PHE A 234 -10.71 0.51 26.17
N VAL A 235 -9.57 1.21 26.19
CA VAL A 235 -8.36 0.79 26.90
C VAL A 235 -7.99 1.84 27.93
N ILE A 236 -7.82 1.36 29.16
CA ILE A 236 -7.42 2.15 30.33
C ILE A 236 -5.89 2.21 30.39
N PRO A 237 -5.29 3.37 30.71
CA PRO A 237 -3.85 3.47 30.87
C PRO A 237 -3.38 2.69 32.10
N GLN A 238 -2.36 1.88 31.89
CA GLN A 238 -1.76 1.02 32.92
C GLN A 238 -0.40 1.54 33.39
N ASP A 239 -0.07 1.24 34.64
CA ASP A 239 1.25 1.46 35.21
C ASP A 239 2.29 0.47 34.64
N HIS A 240 3.54 0.58 35.10
CA HIS A 240 4.63 -0.28 34.64
C HIS A 240 4.49 -1.76 35.06
N ASN A 241 3.52 -2.09 35.92
CA ASN A 241 3.21 -3.45 36.36
C ASN A 241 1.95 -4.00 35.67
N GLY A 242 1.39 -3.28 34.68
CA GLY A 242 0.16 -3.69 33.99
C GLY A 242 -1.11 -3.51 34.82
N LYS A 243 -1.07 -2.69 35.88
CA LYS A 243 -2.24 -2.39 36.71
C LYS A 243 -2.89 -1.09 36.26
N ASN A 244 -4.22 -1.08 36.24
CA ASN A 244 -5.00 0.09 35.85
C ASN A 244 -4.72 1.26 36.81
N MET A 245 -4.52 2.46 36.26
CA MET A 245 -4.27 3.66 37.06
C MET A 245 -5.56 4.39 37.46
N VAL A 246 -6.65 4.13 36.73
CA VAL A 246 -7.97 4.72 36.93
C VAL A 246 -9.05 3.67 36.72
N LEU A 247 -10.21 3.90 37.32
CA LEU A 247 -11.45 3.21 37.00
C LEU A 247 -12.29 4.10 36.09
N ILE A 248 -12.99 3.49 35.16
CA ILE A 248 -13.88 4.18 34.24
C ILE A 248 -15.28 3.60 34.39
N ASP A 249 -16.25 4.50 34.51
CA ASP A 249 -17.66 4.21 34.26
C ASP A 249 -18.13 5.05 33.07
N TYR A 250 -19.20 4.62 32.39
CA TYR A 250 -19.69 5.34 31.23
C TYR A 250 -21.20 5.23 31.08
N LYS A 251 -21.77 6.19 30.36
CA LYS A 251 -23.18 6.19 29.97
C LYS A 251 -23.32 6.66 28.53
N VAL A 252 -23.87 5.80 27.68
CA VAL A 252 -24.28 6.18 26.32
C VAL A 252 -25.63 6.89 26.42
N ARG A 253 -25.70 8.11 25.91
CA ARG A 253 -26.93 8.90 25.87
C ARG A 253 -27.83 8.43 24.73
N PRO A 254 -29.14 8.74 24.76
CA PRO A 254 -30.06 8.36 23.70
C PRO A 254 -29.72 8.92 22.30
N ASP A 255 -28.97 10.02 22.25
CA ASP A 255 -28.45 10.64 21.03
C ASP A 255 -27.16 9.99 20.51
N GLY A 256 -26.58 9.05 21.27
CA GLY A 256 -25.34 8.34 20.94
C GLY A 256 -24.08 8.89 21.61
N ASP A 257 -24.13 10.12 22.13
CA ASP A 257 -23.00 10.73 22.83
C ASP A 257 -22.61 9.92 24.08
N ILE A 258 -21.33 9.93 24.45
CA ILE A 258 -20.81 9.09 25.53
C ILE A 258 -20.36 9.99 26.69
N GLU A 259 -20.94 9.77 27.87
CA GLU A 259 -20.41 10.30 29.12
C GLU A 259 -19.39 9.31 29.71
N VAL A 260 -18.23 9.82 30.10
CA VAL A 260 -17.13 9.07 30.69
C VAL A 260 -16.85 9.64 32.07
N PHE A 261 -16.86 8.77 33.07
CA PHE A 261 -16.56 9.07 34.46
C PHE A 261 -15.26 8.38 34.85
N VAL A 262 -14.30 9.13 35.37
CA VAL A 262 -12.95 8.66 35.71
C VAL A 262 -12.73 8.81 37.21
N PHE A 263 -12.37 7.71 37.84
CA PHE A 263 -12.12 7.63 39.27
C PHE A 263 -10.71 7.12 39.54
N HIS A 264 -10.11 7.57 40.64
CA HIS A 264 -8.81 7.06 41.04
C HIS A 264 -8.92 5.60 41.46
N GLN A 265 -8.05 4.75 40.90
CA GLN A 265 -7.91 3.36 41.35
C GLN A 265 -6.67 3.26 42.22
N GLN A 266 -6.82 3.02 43.51
CA GLN A 266 -5.69 2.72 44.38
C GLN A 266 -5.47 1.21 44.45
N ASN A 267 -4.30 0.73 44.01
CA ASN A 267 -3.89 -0.68 44.05
C ASN A 267 -3.47 -1.08 45.47
N ALA A 268 -4.39 -0.95 46.44
CA ALA A 268 -4.15 -1.17 47.86
C ALA A 268 -3.79 -2.63 48.21
N ASP A 269 -4.08 -3.58 47.31
CA ASP A 269 -3.66 -4.99 47.38
C ASP A 269 -2.15 -5.18 47.23
N LEU A 270 -1.45 -4.20 46.65
CA LEU A 270 -0.01 -4.24 46.46
C LEU A 270 0.75 -3.73 47.70
N PRO A 271 2.00 -4.17 47.90
CA PRO A 271 2.87 -3.61 48.93
C PRO A 271 3.00 -2.09 48.74
N GLU A 272 3.16 -1.34 49.84
CA GLU A 272 3.06 0.13 49.85
C GLU A 272 3.91 0.83 48.77
N ARG A 273 5.11 0.30 48.48
CA ARG A 273 6.02 0.83 47.46
C ARG A 273 5.48 0.73 46.02
N PHE A 274 4.56 -0.20 45.76
CA PHE A 274 3.94 -0.45 44.46
C PHE A 274 2.50 0.08 44.38
N GLN A 275 2.00 0.70 45.46
CA GLN A 275 0.72 1.39 45.41
C GLN A 275 0.86 2.66 44.58
N ASN A 276 -0.05 2.86 43.65
CA ASN A 276 -0.09 4.00 42.75
C ASN A 276 -0.68 5.25 43.43
N LYS A 277 -0.06 5.69 44.53
CA LYS A 277 -0.43 6.94 45.23
C LYS A 277 -0.27 8.12 44.28
N ARG A 278 -1.37 8.78 43.93
CA ARG A 278 -1.38 9.95 43.03
C ARG A 278 -1.65 11.22 43.82
N ILE A 279 -0.82 12.23 43.60
CA ILE A 279 -0.98 13.56 44.20
C ILE A 279 -2.15 14.27 43.53
N LYS A 280 -3.08 14.80 44.33
CA LYS A 280 -4.21 15.62 43.92
C LYS A 280 -3.82 17.10 43.82
N HIS A 281 -3.22 17.63 44.87
CA HIS A 281 -2.67 18.98 44.94
C HIS A 281 -1.68 19.09 46.11
N PHE A 282 -0.94 20.19 46.17
CA PHE A 282 -0.16 20.55 47.35
C PHE A 282 -0.99 21.49 48.22
N ASP A 283 -0.99 21.27 49.54
CA ASP A 283 -1.63 22.17 50.48
C ASP A 283 -0.86 23.50 50.61
N LYS A 284 -1.36 24.43 51.44
CA LYS A 284 -0.74 25.75 51.66
C LYS A 284 0.66 25.67 52.29
N ASP A 285 0.97 24.53 52.91
CA ASP A 285 2.22 24.26 53.61
C ASP A 285 3.19 23.43 52.74
N GLY A 286 2.81 23.11 51.50
CA GLY A 286 3.61 22.37 50.53
C GLY A 286 3.57 20.84 50.70
N ASN A 287 2.67 20.29 51.52
CA ASN A 287 2.51 18.85 51.65
C ASN A 287 1.62 18.29 50.53
N PRO A 288 1.96 17.13 49.95
CA PRO A 288 1.15 16.49 48.93
C PRO A 288 -0.13 15.90 49.55
N VAL A 289 -1.29 16.34 49.06
CA VAL A 289 -2.59 15.71 49.31
C VAL A 289 -2.82 14.66 48.23
N TYR A 290 -3.07 13.41 48.62
CA TYR A 290 -3.28 12.31 47.68
C TYR A 290 -4.77 12.11 47.37
N TYR A 291 -5.06 11.52 46.22
CA TYR A 291 -6.41 11.04 45.91
C TYR A 291 -6.77 9.86 46.80
N GLU A 292 -8.01 9.84 47.27
CA GLU A 292 -8.60 8.65 47.91
C GLU A 292 -9.02 7.62 46.85
N ASN A 293 -9.09 6.34 47.23
CA ASN A 293 -9.58 5.31 46.31
C ASN A 293 -11.03 5.59 45.91
N TYR A 294 -11.36 5.44 44.63
CA TYR A 294 -12.65 5.77 44.02
C TYR A 294 -13.02 7.26 44.00
N GLU A 295 -12.11 8.16 44.35
CA GLU A 295 -12.37 9.59 44.23
C GLU A 295 -12.39 10.01 42.75
N PRO A 296 -13.37 10.82 42.29
CA PRO A 296 -13.35 11.38 40.94
C PRO A 296 -12.04 12.10 40.65
N CYS A 297 -11.37 11.74 39.55
CA CYS A 297 -10.09 12.32 39.18
C CYS A 297 -9.97 12.42 37.66
N ASP A 298 -9.27 13.44 37.17
CA ASP A 298 -8.98 13.54 35.74
C ASP A 298 -7.98 12.47 35.29
N VAL A 299 -7.96 12.17 33.98
CA VAL A 299 -6.97 11.27 33.38
C VAL A 299 -5.55 11.70 33.77
N PRO A 300 -4.63 10.77 34.14
CA PRO A 300 -3.27 11.12 34.51
C PRO A 300 -2.54 11.91 33.42
N GLU A 301 -1.66 12.83 33.83
CA GLU A 301 -0.84 13.61 32.89
C GLU A 301 -0.03 12.68 31.98
N SER A 302 0.10 13.06 30.71
CA SER A 302 0.79 12.26 29.67
C SER A 302 0.21 10.86 29.43
N ARG A 303 -1.02 10.61 29.87
CA ARG A 303 -1.77 9.38 29.60
C ARG A 303 -3.13 9.74 29.03
N TRP A 304 -3.73 8.77 28.35
CA TRP A 304 -5.05 8.90 27.76
C TRP A 304 -5.82 7.60 27.93
N ILE A 305 -7.13 7.70 27.71
CA ILE A 305 -8.03 6.55 27.55
C ILE A 305 -8.26 6.42 26.05
N ASP A 306 -7.96 5.25 25.46
CA ASP A 306 -8.38 5.00 24.09
C ASP A 306 -9.83 4.56 24.10
N MET A 307 -10.69 5.31 23.41
CA MET A 307 -12.08 4.94 23.18
C MET A 307 -12.29 4.61 21.71
N ARG A 308 -12.94 3.49 21.47
CA ARG A 308 -13.33 3.03 20.14
C ARG A 308 -14.80 3.32 19.93
N VAL A 309 -15.08 4.26 19.04
CA VAL A 309 -16.42 4.81 18.88
C VAL A 309 -17.04 4.37 17.57
N GLU A 310 -18.37 4.37 17.53
CA GLU A 310 -19.13 4.21 16.29
C GLU A 310 -19.42 5.61 15.74
N MET A 311 -19.09 5.85 14.48
CA MET A 311 -19.32 7.15 13.84
C MET A 311 -20.65 7.14 13.10
N PRO A 312 -21.41 8.24 13.12
CA PRO A 312 -22.68 8.28 12.41
C PRO A 312 -22.45 8.19 10.88
N PRO A 313 -23.43 7.70 10.10
CA PRO A 313 -23.28 7.57 8.65
C PRO A 313 -22.97 8.88 7.91
N ASN A 314 -23.37 10.01 8.50
CA ASN A 314 -23.10 11.37 8.00
C ASN A 314 -21.84 12.01 8.60
N SER A 315 -20.94 11.22 9.22
CA SER A 315 -19.65 11.73 9.69
C SER A 315 -18.81 12.27 8.52
N ILE A 316 -17.89 13.18 8.84
CA ILE A 316 -17.03 13.82 7.83
C ILE A 316 -16.25 12.76 7.05
N TYR A 317 -15.71 11.76 7.74
CA TYR A 317 -15.00 10.65 7.12
C TYR A 317 -15.90 9.80 6.21
N ASN A 318 -17.07 9.37 6.70
CA ASN A 318 -17.98 8.51 5.95
C ASN A 318 -18.50 9.19 4.67
N LEU A 319 -18.75 10.51 4.73
CA LEU A 319 -19.13 11.29 3.56
C LEU A 319 -18.00 11.38 2.53
N LYS A 320 -16.75 11.63 2.98
CA LYS A 320 -15.57 11.64 2.09
C LYS A 320 -15.38 10.28 1.40
N GLN A 321 -15.56 9.17 2.13
CA GLN A 321 -15.47 7.83 1.55
C GLN A 321 -16.58 7.56 0.53
N ALA A 322 -17.84 7.90 0.85
CA ALA A 322 -18.97 7.70 -0.05
C ALA A 322 -18.85 8.53 -1.34
N GLU A 323 -18.34 9.76 -1.24
CA GLU A 323 -18.08 10.60 -2.42
C GLU A 323 -16.96 10.02 -3.30
N ALA A 324 -15.87 9.56 -2.69
CA ALA A 324 -14.77 8.92 -3.42
C ALA A 324 -15.22 7.63 -4.13
N GLU A 325 -16.04 6.81 -3.46
CA GLU A 325 -16.60 5.59 -4.05
C GLU A 325 -17.54 5.91 -5.23
N ARG A 326 -18.38 6.95 -5.09
CA ARG A 326 -19.26 7.39 -6.18
C ARG A 326 -18.46 7.85 -7.40
N LEU A 327 -17.43 8.67 -7.20
CA LEU A 327 -16.56 9.15 -8.29
C LEU A 327 -15.83 8.00 -8.98
N ALA A 328 -15.30 7.03 -8.21
CA ALA A 328 -14.65 5.85 -8.77
C ALA A 328 -15.62 4.99 -9.60
N LYS A 329 -16.87 4.85 -9.14
CA LYS A 329 -17.92 4.12 -9.88
C LYS A 329 -18.27 4.82 -11.19
N GLU A 330 -18.47 6.15 -11.16
CA GLU A 330 -18.75 6.94 -12.37
C GLU A 330 -17.62 6.89 -13.38
N GLU A 331 -16.36 6.89 -12.93
CA GLU A 331 -15.19 6.74 -13.80
C GLU A 331 -15.11 5.33 -14.41
N ALA A 332 -15.37 4.29 -13.61
CA ALA A 332 -15.39 2.91 -14.11
C ALA A 332 -16.50 2.69 -15.14
N GLU A 333 -17.69 3.26 -14.93
CA GLU A 333 -18.80 3.20 -15.89
C GLU A 333 -18.43 3.91 -17.20
N ARG A 334 -17.79 5.08 -17.13
CA ARG A 334 -17.30 5.80 -18.31
C ARG A 334 -16.27 5.01 -19.10
N GLN A 335 -15.29 4.43 -18.42
CA GLN A 335 -14.27 3.59 -19.07
C GLN A 335 -14.88 2.34 -19.71
N ALA A 336 -15.90 1.75 -19.09
CA ALA A 336 -16.61 0.60 -19.66
C ALA A 336 -17.42 0.99 -20.92
N GLU A 337 -18.05 2.16 -20.92
CA GLU A 337 -18.78 2.68 -22.08
C GLU A 337 -17.84 3.06 -23.23
N GLU A 338 -16.70 3.70 -22.92
CA GLU A 338 -15.64 3.97 -23.90
C GLU A 338 -15.07 2.68 -24.52
N ALA A 339 -14.81 1.65 -23.70
CA ALA A 339 -14.33 0.36 -24.19
C ALA A 339 -15.36 -0.33 -25.09
N LYS A 340 -16.64 -0.30 -24.72
CA LYS A 340 -17.73 -0.86 -25.54
C LYS A 340 -17.87 -0.11 -26.87
N ASN A 341 -17.78 1.21 -26.86
CA ASN A 341 -17.85 2.01 -28.08
C ASN A 341 -16.64 1.75 -29.00
N ALA A 342 -15.44 1.62 -28.43
CA ALA A 342 -14.24 1.26 -29.20
C ALA A 342 -14.32 -0.14 -29.82
N GLU A 343 -14.98 -1.10 -29.15
CA GLU A 343 -15.21 -2.45 -29.68
C GLU A 343 -16.21 -2.44 -30.86
N ILE A 344 -17.27 -1.63 -30.77
CA ILE A 344 -18.22 -1.43 -31.87
C ILE A 344 -17.53 -0.77 -33.07
N GLU A 345 -16.74 0.29 -32.85
CA GLU A 345 -15.98 0.96 -33.92
C GLU A 345 -14.99 0.01 -34.60
N ALA A 346 -14.34 -0.87 -33.85
CA ALA A 346 -13.43 -1.87 -34.40
C ALA A 346 -14.13 -2.97 -35.21
N GLU A 347 -15.39 -3.30 -34.91
CA GLU A 347 -16.21 -4.24 -35.70
C GLU A 347 -16.80 -3.59 -36.96
N GLU A 348 -17.08 -2.28 -36.96
CA GLU A 348 -17.60 -1.56 -38.13
C GLU A 348 -16.51 -1.26 -39.19
N ASP A 349 -15.22 -1.29 -38.81
CA ASP A 349 -14.07 -1.09 -39.69
C ASP A 349 -13.57 -2.38 -40.40
N ILE A 350 -14.33 -3.48 -40.33
CA ILE A 350 -14.10 -4.77 -41.03
C ILE A 350 -15.16 -4.97 -42.11
#